data_AF-A0A8T6RTJ5-F1
#
_entry.id   AF-A0A8T6RTJ5-F1
#
_cell.length_a   1.000
_cell.length_b   1.000
_cell.length_c   1.000
_cell.angle_alpha   90.00
_cell.angle_beta   90.00
_cell.angle_gamma   90.00
#
_symmetry.space_group_name_H-M   'P 1'
#
loop_
_entity.id
_entity.type
_entity.pdbx_description
1 polymer ?
#
loop_
_entity_poly.entity_id
_entity_poly.type
_entity_poly.pdbx_seq_one_letter_code
_entity_poly.pdbx_strand_id
1 'polypeptide(L)'
;MGSLTYRWDFDDGIVSSSGTSPDITHAYTDEGIYQAILSVTDPDGSSNSATVEITIENVAPFGGIMYPVEGDEFTTGSRISFA
;
A
#
# COMPACT_ATOMS: atom_id res chain seq x y z
N MET A 1 14.34 -20.64 -23.76
CA MET A 1 13.83 -20.40 -22.40
C MET A 1 13.98 -18.92 -22.14
N GLY A 2 12.93 -18.14 -22.36
CA GLY A 2 12.94 -16.72 -21.97
C GLY A 2 12.45 -16.55 -20.54
N SER A 3 12.67 -15.39 -19.95
CA SER A 3 12.20 -15.05 -18.61
C SER A 3 10.82 -14.40 -18.67
N LEU A 4 10.03 -14.61 -17.62
CA LEU A 4 8.77 -13.89 -17.43
C LEU A 4 9.03 -12.41 -17.21
N THR A 5 8.10 -11.56 -17.66
CA THR A 5 8.11 -10.13 -17.36
C THR A 5 6.90 -9.73 -16.53
N TYR A 6 7.13 -8.89 -15.52
CA TYR A 6 6.12 -8.46 -14.54
C TYR A 6 5.83 -6.96 -14.69
N ARG A 7 4.53 -6.62 -14.76
CA ARG A 7 4.00 -5.26 -14.81
C ARG A 7 2.95 -5.09 -13.72
N TRP A 8 3.06 -4.00 -12.98
CA TRP A 8 2.16 -3.61 -11.90
C TRP A 8 1.39 -2.35 -12.27
N ASP A 9 0.09 -2.38 -12.08
CA ASP A 9 -0.79 -1.21 -12.12
C ASP A 9 -1.36 -1.03 -10.71
N PHE A 10 -1.13 0.12 -10.09
CA PHE A 10 -1.50 0.34 -8.69
C PHE A 10 -2.85 1.05 -8.53
N ASP A 11 -3.53 1.39 -9.63
CA ASP A 11 -4.85 2.05 -9.65
C ASP A 11 -4.87 3.47 -9.05
N ASP A 12 -3.68 4.06 -8.85
CA ASP A 12 -3.46 5.45 -8.46
C ASP A 12 -2.94 6.31 -9.64
N GLY A 13 -2.98 5.75 -10.85
CA GLY A 13 -2.41 6.34 -12.06
C GLY A 13 -0.93 6.02 -12.30
N ILE A 14 -0.29 5.26 -11.39
CA ILE A 14 1.09 4.81 -11.55
C ILE A 14 1.12 3.36 -12.02
N VAL A 15 1.90 3.14 -13.09
CA VAL A 15 2.21 1.81 -13.62
C VAL A 15 3.71 1.61 -13.57
N SER A 16 4.13 0.46 -13.06
CA SER A 16 5.53 0.09 -12.95
C SER A 16 5.82 -1.26 -13.59
N SER A 17 7.07 -1.47 -14.02
CA SER A 17 7.55 -2.78 -14.49
C SER A 17 8.76 -3.21 -13.67
N SER A 18 8.71 -4.38 -13.04
CA SER A 18 9.81 -4.94 -12.26
C SER A 18 10.70 -5.89 -13.09
N GLY A 19 10.53 -5.90 -14.41
CA GLY A 19 11.33 -6.71 -15.33
C GLY A 19 11.08 -8.19 -15.07
N THR A 20 12.13 -8.94 -14.72
CA THR A 20 12.05 -10.39 -14.43
C THR A 20 11.85 -10.72 -12.94
N SER A 21 11.70 -9.70 -12.09
CA SER A 21 11.41 -9.86 -10.66
C SER A 21 9.92 -9.64 -10.41
N PRO A 22 9.24 -10.46 -9.59
CA PRO A 22 7.89 -10.16 -9.14
C PRO A 22 7.85 -9.06 -8.07
N ASP A 23 8.95 -8.85 -7.35
CA ASP A 23 9.01 -7.94 -6.21
C ASP A 23 9.09 -6.47 -6.65
N ILE A 24 8.27 -5.63 -6.03
CA ILE A 24 8.26 -4.17 -6.20
C ILE A 24 7.77 -3.48 -4.92
N THR A 25 8.15 -2.22 -4.73
CA THR A 25 7.62 -1.36 -3.67
C THR A 25 6.89 -0.18 -4.29
N HIS A 26 5.70 0.13 -3.75
CA HIS A 26 4.87 1.25 -4.17
C HIS A 26 4.31 1.97 -2.94
N ALA A 27 4.15 3.29 -3.04
CA ALA A 27 3.65 4.13 -1.97
C ALA A 27 2.43 4.92 -2.44
N TYR A 28 1.28 4.69 -1.81
CA TYR A 28 0.06 5.45 -2.01
C TYR A 28 0.11 6.77 -1.23
N THR A 29 -0.22 7.89 -1.88
CA THR A 29 -0.16 9.23 -1.28
C THR A 29 -1.46 9.68 -0.64
N ASP A 30 -2.59 9.13 -1.10
CA ASP A 30 -3.93 9.55 -0.72
C ASP A 30 -4.72 8.36 -0.15
N GLU A 31 -5.71 8.64 0.70
CA GLU A 31 -6.64 7.63 1.14
C GLU A 31 -7.57 7.15 0.03
N GLY A 32 -7.92 5.87 0.08
CA GLY A 32 -8.79 5.28 -0.93
C GLY A 32 -8.76 3.76 -0.91
N ILE A 33 -9.55 3.20 -1.80
CA ILE A 33 -9.52 1.78 -2.14
C ILE A 33 -8.92 1.69 -3.54
N TYR A 34 -7.85 0.92 -3.66
CA TYR A 34 -7.09 0.74 -4.89
C TYR A 34 -7.10 -0.73 -5.31
N GLN A 35 -7.20 -1.00 -6.61
CA GLN A 35 -7.06 -2.35 -7.15
C GLN A 35 -5.67 -2.54 -7.77
N ALA A 36 -4.71 -3.05 -6.99
CA ALA A 36 -3.40 -3.38 -7.52
C ALA A 36 -3.48 -4.61 -8.44
N ILE A 37 -3.04 -4.46 -9.70
CA ILE A 37 -3.07 -5.50 -10.74
C ILE A 37 -1.64 -5.88 -11.11
N LEU A 38 -1.28 -7.14 -10.90
CA LEU A 38 -0.07 -7.75 -11.44
C LEU A 38 -0.39 -8.42 -12.77
N SER A 39 0.31 -8.06 -13.84
CA SER A 39 0.31 -8.74 -15.13
C SER A 39 1.65 -9.42 -15.37
N VAL A 40 1.63 -10.72 -15.64
CA VAL A 40 2.79 -11.55 -15.97
C VAL A 40 2.73 -11.92 -17.43
N THR A 41 3.80 -11.71 -18.18
CA THR A 41 3.89 -12.06 -19.60
C THR A 41 5.02 -13.04 -19.83
N ASP A 42 4.71 -14.13 -20.53
CA ASP A 42 5.65 -15.14 -20.96
C ASP A 42 6.39 -14.68 -22.23
N PRO A 43 7.56 -15.26 -22.57
CA PRO A 43 8.34 -14.88 -23.75
C PRO A 43 7.60 -15.03 -25.08
N ASP A 44 6.57 -15.89 -25.13
CA ASP A 44 5.73 -16.12 -26.31
C ASP A 44 4.60 -15.07 -26.44
N GLY A 45 4.54 -14.10 -25.52
CA GLY A 45 3.59 -12.99 -25.53
C GLY A 45 2.27 -13.28 -24.82
N SER A 46 2.07 -14.48 -24.29
CA SER A 46 0.92 -14.81 -23.44
C SER A 46 0.99 -14.07 -22.11
N SER A 47 -0.12 -13.45 -21.69
CA SER A 47 -0.19 -12.72 -20.42
C SER A 47 -1.32 -13.22 -19.54
N ASN A 48 -1.11 -13.21 -18.22
CA ASN A 48 -2.15 -13.43 -17.21
C ASN A 48 -2.05 -12.38 -16.10
N SER A 49 -3.15 -12.11 -15.41
CA SER A 49 -3.22 -11.07 -14.38
C SER A 49 -3.87 -11.55 -13.09
N ALA A 50 -3.44 -10.95 -11.97
CA ALA A 50 -4.05 -11.10 -10.66
C ALA A 50 -4.31 -9.71 -10.06
N THR A 51 -5.41 -9.59 -9.31
CA THR A 51 -5.83 -8.32 -8.68
C THR A 51 -5.91 -8.49 -7.17
N VAL A 52 -5.47 -7.45 -6.44
CA VAL A 52 -5.56 -7.35 -4.98
C VAL A 52 -6.17 -6.00 -4.64
N GLU A 53 -7.17 -6.00 -3.76
CA GLU A 53 -7.73 -4.78 -3.19
C GLU A 53 -6.87 -4.28 -2.03
N ILE A 54 -6.54 -2.99 -2.04
CA ILE A 54 -5.73 -2.32 -1.03
C ILE A 54 -6.52 -1.12 -0.50
N THR A 55 -6.77 -1.11 0.80
CA THR A 55 -7.42 0.02 1.48
C THR A 55 -6.37 0.87 2.19
N ILE A 56 -6.25 2.12 1.79
CA ILE A 56 -5.42 3.14 2.41
C ILE A 56 -6.33 4.07 3.19
N GLU A 57 -6.16 4.10 4.51
CA GLU A 57 -6.95 4.96 5.40
C GLU A 57 -6.16 6.22 5.74
N ASN A 58 -6.82 7.38 5.66
CA ASN A 58 -6.28 8.62 6.19
C ASN A 58 -6.39 8.59 7.70
N VAL A 59 -5.26 8.32 8.35
CA VAL A 59 -5.15 8.46 9.79
C VAL A 59 -4.73 9.91 10.06
N ALA A 60 -5.66 10.70 10.57
CA ALA A 60 -5.38 12.09 10.92
C ALA A 60 -4.12 12.17 11.80
N PRO A 61 -3.14 13.04 11.47
CA PRO A 61 -1.98 13.21 12.33
C PRO A 61 -2.48 13.80 13.66
N PHE A 62 -2.52 12.98 14.72
CA PHE A 62 -2.99 13.47 16.01
C PHE A 62 -1.90 14.42 16.58
N GLY A 63 -2.18 15.73 16.52
CA GLY A 63 -1.24 16.81 16.82
C GLY A 63 -1.33 17.47 18.21
N GLY A 64 -2.08 16.92 19.19
CA GLY A 64 -2.18 17.46 20.55
C GLY A 64 -1.52 16.58 21.64
N ILE A 65 -0.51 17.08 22.36
CA ILE A 65 0.02 16.39 23.55
C ILE A 65 -1.10 16.27 24.59
N MET A 66 -1.43 15.05 25.03
CA MET A 66 -2.34 14.81 26.16
C MET A 66 -1.53 14.37 27.38
N TYR A 67 -1.82 14.97 28.55
CA TYR A 67 -1.32 14.52 29.84
C TYR A 67 -2.39 13.64 30.50
N PRO A 68 -2.09 12.40 30.92
CA PRO A 68 -3.09 11.52 31.50
C PRO A 68 -3.53 12.01 32.89
N VAL A 69 -4.84 12.05 33.15
CA VAL A 69 -5.43 12.17 34.49
C VAL A 69 -6.10 10.85 34.90
N GLU A 70 -6.19 10.61 36.22
CA GLU A 70 -6.80 9.38 36.74
C GLU A 70 -8.26 9.28 36.28
N GLY A 71 -8.54 8.27 35.46
CA GLY A 71 -9.87 8.03 34.86
C GLY A 71 -9.95 8.21 33.34
N ASP A 72 -8.86 8.55 32.64
CA ASP A 72 -8.86 8.68 31.18
C ASP A 72 -8.96 7.32 30.46
N GLU A 73 -9.86 7.24 29.46
CA GLU A 73 -9.92 6.13 28.51
C GLU A 73 -9.21 6.51 27.21
N PHE A 74 -8.15 5.78 26.85
CA PHE A 74 -7.38 6.02 25.63
C PHE A 74 -7.78 5.06 24.51
N THR A 75 -7.90 5.59 23.30
CA THR A 75 -8.13 4.81 22.07
C THR A 75 -6.86 4.70 21.23
N THR A 76 -6.83 3.73 20.32
CA THR A 76 -5.74 3.50 19.35
C THR A 76 -5.41 4.79 18.58
N GLY A 77 -4.15 5.21 18.60
CA GLY A 77 -3.67 6.50 18.03
C GLY A 77 -3.31 7.56 19.08
N SER A 78 -3.58 7.29 20.36
CA SER A 78 -3.14 8.13 21.47
C SER A 78 -1.65 7.91 21.78
N ARG A 79 -0.92 9.00 22.00
CA ARG A 79 0.49 9.09 22.43
C ARG A 79 0.47 9.83 23.74
N ILE A 80 0.76 9.08 24.79
CA ILE A 80 0.72 9.51 26.18
C ILE A 80 2.15 9.84 26.56
N SER A 81 2.38 11.05 27.05
CA SER A 81 3.67 11.45 27.59
C SER A 81 3.58 11.52 29.10
N PHE A 82 4.46 10.81 29.80
CA PHE A 82 4.63 10.90 31.24
C PHE A 82 5.83 11.83 31.49
N ALA A 83 5.61 12.90 32.25
CA ALA A 83 6.67 13.72 32.82
C ALA A 83 6.85 13.37 34.29
#